data_AF-A0A960SHI1-F1
#
_entry.id   AF-A0A960SHI1-F1
#
_cell.length_a   1.000
_cell.length_b   1.000
_cell.length_c   1.000
_cell.angle_alpha   90.00
_cell.angle_beta   90.00
_cell.angle_gamma   90.00
#
_symmetry.space_group_name_H-M   'P 1'
#
loop_
_entity.id
_entity.type
_entity.pdbx_description
1 polymer ?
#
loop_
_entity_poly.entity_id
_entity_poly.type
_entity_poly.pdbx_seq_one_letter_code
_entity_poly.pdbx_strand_id
1 'polypeptide(L)'
;MRTGKQGFTILEVLVSVVIFAGAATVLVASYINILSNFEASRVQTNFEEELAYVREELELISDPDEAEEGLEFDMGNGVSGTWRSEFEMTEVPNLFQVWLYVDMVNSDGEDVQVSQQFYLLRPSWSDPDEVDQAREDLQERMQDFRDDQQFGWEYKGL
;
A
#
# COMPACT_ATOMS: atom_id res chain seq x y z
N MET A 1 11.40 55.36 34.92
CA MET A 1 11.31 54.29 33.90
C MET A 1 10.38 53.22 34.46
N ARG A 2 9.08 53.27 34.12
CA ARG A 2 8.09 52.27 34.57
C ARG A 2 8.04 51.16 33.51
N THR A 3 8.65 50.03 33.81
CA THR A 3 8.43 48.79 33.06
C THR A 3 7.04 48.26 33.42
N GLY A 4 6.05 48.54 32.57
CA GLY A 4 4.71 47.98 32.73
C GLY A 4 4.78 46.47 32.53
N LYS A 5 4.58 45.69 33.60
CA LYS A 5 4.28 44.26 33.47
C LYS A 5 2.87 44.14 32.88
N GLN A 6 2.79 43.93 31.57
CA GLN A 6 1.54 43.60 30.89
C GLN A 6 1.23 42.12 31.21
N GLY A 7 0.11 41.87 31.86
CA GLY A 7 -0.43 40.53 32.04
C GLY A 7 -1.22 40.09 30.80
N PHE A 8 -1.35 38.78 30.60
CA PHE A 8 -2.15 38.23 29.50
C PHE A 8 -3.64 38.48 29.73
N THR A 9 -4.35 38.83 28.67
CA THR A 9 -5.81 38.95 28.68
C THR A 9 -6.45 37.56 28.74
N ILE A 10 -7.67 37.48 29.29
CA ILE A 10 -8.43 36.22 29.36
C ILE A 10 -8.64 35.63 27.96
N LEU A 11 -8.86 36.50 26.96
CA LEU A 11 -9.03 36.08 25.57
C LEU A 11 -7.78 35.38 25.03
N GLU A 12 -6.59 35.96 25.25
CA GLU A 12 -5.32 35.38 24.80
C GLU A 12 -5.09 33.99 25.43
N VAL A 13 -5.32 33.87 26.74
CA VAL A 13 -5.18 32.58 27.43
C VAL A 13 -6.16 31.54 26.87
N LEU A 14 -7.40 31.94 26.61
CA LEU A 14 -8.42 31.03 26.06
C LEU A 14 -8.04 30.56 24.66
N VAL A 15 -7.60 31.48 23.79
CA VAL A 15 -7.13 31.14 22.44
C VAL A 15 -5.92 30.21 22.50
N SER A 16 -4.95 30.49 23.38
CA SER A 16 -3.79 29.60 23.57
C SER A 16 -4.17 28.19 24.02
N VAL A 17 -5.14 28.07 24.94
CA VAL A 17 -5.62 26.76 25.42
C VAL A 17 -6.29 25.97 24.29
N VAL A 18 -7.11 26.64 23.46
CA VAL A 18 -7.77 25.98 22.31
C VAL A 18 -6.75 25.50 21.27
N ILE A 19 -5.77 26.34 20.93
CA ILE A 19 -4.71 25.96 19.98
C ILE A 19 -3.88 24.81 20.55
N PHE A 20 -3.52 24.87 21.83
CA PHE A 20 -2.76 23.82 22.50
C PHE A 20 -3.51 22.49 22.52
N ALA A 21 -4.81 22.50 22.84
CA ALA A 21 -5.63 21.30 22.85
C ALA A 21 -5.77 20.68 21.44
N GLY A 22 -5.95 21.53 20.41
CA GLY A 22 -5.98 21.07 19.02
C GLY A 22 -4.65 20.45 18.60
N ALA A 23 -3.52 21.12 18.90
CA ALA A 23 -2.19 20.61 18.59
C ALA A 23 -1.91 19.28 19.32
N ALA A 24 -2.26 19.17 20.61
CA ALA A 24 -2.09 17.94 21.38
C ALA A 24 -2.88 16.77 20.78
N THR A 25 -4.12 17.03 20.33
CA THR A 25 -4.96 16.02 19.69
C THR A 25 -4.36 15.51 18.38
N VAL A 26 -3.89 16.44 17.52
CA VAL A 26 -3.21 16.08 16.26
C VAL A 26 -1.93 15.31 16.53
N LEU A 27 -1.13 15.70 17.54
CA LEU A 27 0.09 14.99 17.90
C LEU A 27 -0.18 13.57 18.39
N VAL A 28 -1.22 13.36 19.21
CA VAL A 28 -1.61 12.02 19.68
C VAL A 28 -2.08 11.16 18.50
N ALA A 29 -2.90 11.70 17.61
CA ALA A 29 -3.35 10.97 16.42
C ALA A 29 -2.17 10.59 15.51
N SER A 30 -1.26 11.53 15.24
CA SER A 30 -0.05 11.26 14.47
C SER A 30 0.87 10.25 15.14
N TYR A 31 1.00 10.28 16.47
CA TYR A 31 1.81 9.33 17.22
C TYR A 31 1.26 7.91 17.13
N ILE A 32 -0.05 7.73 17.31
CA ILE A 32 -0.73 6.43 17.17
C ILE A 32 -0.54 5.90 15.74
N ASN A 33 -0.69 6.76 14.74
CA ASN A 33 -0.48 6.40 13.34
C ASN A 33 0.97 5.95 13.08
N ILE A 34 1.96 6.67 13.59
CA ILE A 34 3.38 6.31 13.45
C ILE A 34 3.66 4.96 14.13
N LEU A 35 3.18 4.76 15.36
CA LEU A 35 3.44 3.52 16.11
C LEU A 35 2.83 2.30 15.40
N SER A 36 1.59 2.42 14.94
CA SER A 36 0.89 1.36 14.20
C SER A 36 1.64 1.00 12.91
N ASN A 37 2.14 2.00 12.19
CA ASN A 37 2.95 1.77 10.97
C ASN A 37 4.32 1.17 11.28
N PHE A 38 4.92 1.50 12.42
CA PHE A 38 6.23 0.98 12.81
C PHE A 38 6.16 -0.48 13.28
N GLU A 39 5.08 -0.87 13.97
CA GLU A 39 4.80 -2.25 14.32
C GLU A 39 4.58 -3.11 13.07
N ALA A 40 3.77 -2.64 12.11
CA ALA A 40 3.60 -3.30 10.82
C ALA A 40 4.94 -3.46 10.05
N SER A 41 5.79 -2.42 10.05
CA SER A 41 7.09 -2.44 9.38
C SER A 41 8.10 -3.40 10.02
N ARG A 42 8.10 -3.53 11.36
CA ARG A 42 8.98 -4.47 12.07
C ARG A 42 8.55 -5.91 11.90
N VAL A 43 7.25 -6.19 11.96
CA VAL A 43 6.70 -7.51 11.69
C VAL A 43 7.12 -7.95 10.29
N GLN A 44 6.95 -7.10 9.28
CA GLN A 44 7.37 -7.41 7.91
C GLN A 44 8.88 -7.67 7.76
N THR A 45 9.73 -6.92 8.46
CA THR A 45 11.20 -7.15 8.41
C THR A 45 11.59 -8.47 9.07
N ASN A 46 10.86 -8.90 10.10
CA ASN A 46 11.15 -10.14 10.83
C ASN A 46 10.69 -11.39 10.07
N PHE A 47 9.73 -11.27 9.15
CA PHE A 47 9.13 -12.39 8.40
C PHE A 47 9.44 -12.32 6.89
N GLU A 48 10.51 -11.64 6.49
CA GLU A 48 10.81 -11.46 5.06
C GLU A 48 11.23 -12.77 4.37
N GLU A 49 11.85 -13.72 5.09
CA GLU A 49 12.18 -15.04 4.55
C GLU A 49 10.90 -15.82 4.24
N GLU A 50 9.93 -15.76 5.16
CA GLU A 50 8.63 -16.39 5.03
C GLU A 50 7.82 -15.78 3.89
N LEU A 51 7.79 -14.45 3.82
CA LEU A 51 7.13 -13.72 2.74
C LEU A 51 7.79 -13.97 1.38
N ALA A 52 9.12 -14.09 1.33
CA ALA A 52 9.83 -14.40 0.08
C ALA A 52 9.49 -15.80 -0.43
N TYR A 53 9.40 -16.79 0.46
CA TYR A 53 8.99 -18.15 0.12
C TYR A 53 7.55 -18.17 -0.46
N VAL A 54 6.61 -17.53 0.22
CA VAL A 54 5.21 -17.47 -0.25
C VAL A 54 5.11 -16.74 -1.58
N ARG A 55 5.92 -15.68 -1.82
CA ARG A 55 5.99 -15.03 -3.13
C ARG A 55 6.51 -15.98 -4.22
N GLU A 56 7.52 -16.78 -3.93
CA GLU A 56 8.02 -17.78 -4.87
C GLU A 56 6.93 -18.81 -5.21
N GLU A 57 6.16 -19.27 -4.22
CA GLU A 57 5.02 -20.15 -4.48
C GLU A 57 3.94 -19.49 -5.35
N LEU A 58 3.57 -18.24 -5.06
CA LEU A 58 2.61 -17.47 -5.86
C LEU A 58 3.07 -17.30 -7.32
N GLU A 59 4.37 -17.14 -7.56
CA GLU A 59 4.94 -17.02 -8.90
C GLU A 59 4.93 -18.35 -9.70
N LEU A 60 4.82 -19.49 -9.01
CA LEU A 60 4.78 -20.82 -9.65
C LEU A 60 3.37 -21.23 -10.09
N ILE A 61 2.34 -20.66 -9.46
CA ILE A 61 0.94 -20.94 -9.79
C ILE A 61 0.63 -20.40 -11.20
N SER A 62 -0.10 -21.17 -11.99
CA SER A 62 -0.52 -20.77 -13.35
C SER A 62 -2.01 -20.47 -13.45
N ASP A 63 -2.81 -20.98 -12.51
CA ASP A 63 -4.25 -20.79 -12.46
C ASP A 63 -4.58 -19.55 -11.60
N PRO A 64 -5.34 -18.58 -12.11
CA PRO A 64 -5.64 -17.34 -11.38
C PRO A 64 -6.53 -17.57 -10.16
N ASP A 65 -7.47 -18.53 -10.21
CA ASP A 65 -8.33 -18.83 -9.08
C ASP A 65 -7.49 -19.46 -7.94
N GLU A 66 -6.55 -20.36 -8.29
CA GLU A 66 -5.59 -20.93 -7.34
C GLU A 66 -4.65 -19.88 -6.74
N ALA A 67 -4.25 -18.87 -7.52
CA ALA A 67 -3.42 -17.77 -7.05
C ALA A 67 -4.15 -16.88 -6.03
N GLU A 68 -5.45 -16.66 -6.20
CA GLU A 68 -6.28 -15.90 -5.25
C GLU A 68 -6.60 -16.72 -3.98
N GLU A 69 -7.04 -17.97 -4.15
CA GLU A 69 -7.34 -18.88 -3.04
C GLU A 69 -6.11 -19.13 -2.15
N GLY A 70 -4.94 -19.24 -2.79
CA GLY A 70 -3.66 -19.50 -2.15
C GLY A 70 -3.52 -20.91 -1.61
N LEU A 71 -2.44 -21.17 -0.86
CA LEU A 71 -2.02 -22.51 -0.46
C LEU A 71 -1.62 -22.58 1.01
N GLU A 72 -1.55 -23.81 1.52
CA GLU A 72 -0.89 -24.11 2.79
C GLU A 72 0.62 -24.29 2.54
N PHE A 73 1.46 -23.84 3.48
CA PHE A 73 2.90 -23.99 3.41
C PHE A 73 3.50 -24.51 4.71
N ASP A 74 4.62 -25.22 4.60
CA ASP A 74 5.45 -25.67 5.72
C ASP A 74 6.92 -25.56 5.33
N MET A 75 7.69 -24.79 6.10
CA MET A 75 9.10 -24.51 5.82
C MET A 75 10.06 -25.53 6.46
N GLY A 76 9.54 -26.47 7.25
CA GLY A 76 10.33 -27.52 7.91
C GLY A 76 11.22 -27.02 9.06
N ASN A 77 11.19 -25.73 9.37
CA ASN A 77 11.89 -25.09 10.49
C ASN A 77 10.95 -24.83 11.70
N GLY A 78 9.73 -25.38 11.66
CA GLY A 78 8.68 -25.12 12.65
C GLY A 78 7.75 -23.97 12.29
N VAL A 79 7.98 -23.29 11.16
CA VAL A 79 7.05 -22.29 10.60
C VAL A 79 6.15 -22.95 9.56
N SER A 80 4.84 -22.78 9.73
CA SER A 80 3.83 -23.28 8.79
C SER A 80 2.59 -22.39 8.82
N GLY A 81 1.80 -22.41 7.77
CA GLY A 81 0.65 -21.52 7.67
C GLY A 81 -0.15 -21.68 6.38
N THR A 82 -1.04 -20.73 6.17
CA THR A 82 -1.82 -20.57 4.94
C THR A 82 -1.66 -19.17 4.42
N TRP A 83 -1.65 -19.02 3.10
CA TRP A 83 -1.66 -17.71 2.48
C TRP A 83 -2.77 -17.62 1.45
N ARG A 84 -3.20 -16.39 1.17
CA ARG A 84 -4.15 -16.05 0.10
C ARG A 84 -3.71 -14.75 -0.55
N SER A 85 -4.12 -14.51 -1.79
CA SER A 85 -3.82 -13.25 -2.47
C SER A 85 -5.05 -12.63 -3.09
N GLU A 86 -4.99 -11.32 -3.25
CA GLU A 86 -5.91 -10.54 -4.08
C GLU A 86 -5.04 -9.75 -5.05
N PHE A 87 -5.44 -9.62 -6.31
CA PHE A 87 -4.66 -8.86 -7.27
C PHE A 87 -5.53 -8.15 -8.30
N GLU A 88 -5.02 -7.02 -8.80
CA GLU A 88 -5.64 -6.29 -9.90
C GLU A 88 -4.58 -5.80 -10.87
N MET A 89 -4.91 -5.77 -12.17
CA MET A 89 -4.05 -5.13 -13.15
C MET A 89 -4.12 -3.61 -12.98
N THR A 90 -2.95 -2.97 -12.93
CA THR A 90 -2.85 -1.51 -12.88
C THR A 90 -3.18 -0.89 -14.25
N GLU A 91 -3.22 0.44 -14.33
CA GLU A 91 -3.31 1.15 -15.61
C GLU A 91 -2.14 0.87 -16.57
N VAL A 92 -1.05 0.29 -16.08
CA VAL A 92 0.09 -0.13 -16.90
C VAL A 92 -0.12 -1.61 -17.27
N PRO A 93 -0.31 -1.95 -18.55
CA PRO A 93 -0.56 -3.32 -18.96
C PRO A 93 0.55 -4.26 -18.51
N ASN A 94 0.18 -5.45 -18.02
CA ASN A 94 1.07 -6.47 -17.46
C ASN A 94 1.67 -6.16 -16.07
N LEU A 95 1.36 -4.99 -15.48
CA LEU A 95 1.77 -4.68 -14.13
C LEU A 95 0.58 -4.90 -13.20
N PHE A 96 0.71 -5.86 -12.30
CA PHE A 96 -0.32 -6.23 -11.34
C PHE A 96 0.06 -5.73 -9.96
N GLN A 97 -0.91 -5.18 -9.25
CA GLN A 97 -0.81 -4.87 -7.83
C GLN A 97 -1.36 -6.05 -7.05
N VAL A 98 -0.56 -6.56 -6.11
CA VAL A 98 -0.88 -7.77 -5.35
C VAL A 98 -0.94 -7.43 -3.87
N TRP A 99 -1.99 -7.91 -3.20
CA TRP A 99 -2.13 -7.94 -1.76
C TRP A 99 -2.04 -9.39 -1.30
N LEU A 100 -0.97 -9.69 -0.59
CA LEU A 100 -0.69 -11.00 -0.02
C LEU A 100 -1.05 -10.99 1.46
N TYR A 101 -1.79 -12.00 1.90
CA TYR A 101 -2.18 -12.22 3.28
C TYR A 101 -1.66 -13.57 3.73
N VAL A 102 -0.87 -13.60 4.81
CA VAL A 102 -0.24 -14.79 5.36
C VAL A 102 -0.64 -14.96 6.80
N ASP A 103 -1.27 -16.09 7.11
CA ASP A 103 -1.59 -16.55 8.45
C ASP A 103 -0.63 -17.70 8.79
N MET A 104 0.25 -17.52 9.77
CA MET A 104 1.29 -18.50 10.07
C MET A 104 1.50 -18.70 11.56
N VAL A 105 1.97 -19.90 11.92
CA VAL A 105 2.47 -20.21 13.26
C VAL A 105 3.99 -20.11 13.19
N ASN A 106 4.59 -19.25 14.01
CA ASN A 106 6.05 -19.11 14.05
C ASN A 106 6.71 -20.29 14.78
N SER A 107 8.04 -20.36 14.76
CA SER A 107 8.80 -21.44 15.40
C SER A 107 8.66 -21.51 16.93
N ASP A 108 8.19 -20.43 17.57
CA ASP A 108 7.87 -20.36 18.99
C ASP A 108 6.43 -20.81 19.30
N GLY A 109 5.64 -21.14 18.27
CA GLY A 109 4.25 -21.59 18.38
C GLY A 109 3.23 -20.47 18.52
N GLU A 110 3.59 -19.24 18.18
CA GLU A 110 2.70 -18.08 18.19
C GLU A 110 2.04 -17.88 16.83
N ASP A 111 0.73 -17.62 16.83
CA ASP A 111 -0.02 -17.23 15.64
C ASP A 111 0.34 -15.79 15.23
N VAL A 112 0.73 -15.62 13.97
CA VAL A 112 1.15 -14.36 13.37
C VAL A 112 0.40 -14.16 12.06
N GLN A 113 -0.14 -12.95 11.88
CA GLN A 113 -0.75 -12.52 10.64
C GLN A 113 0.09 -11.42 10.01
N VAL A 114 0.45 -11.58 8.74
CA VAL A 114 1.27 -10.60 8.01
C VAL A 114 0.63 -10.34 6.66
N SER A 115 0.50 -9.06 6.31
CA SER A 115 0.07 -8.63 4.99
C SER A 115 1.20 -7.93 4.26
N GLN A 116 1.36 -8.19 2.97
CA GLN A 116 2.32 -7.51 2.10
C GLN A 116 1.62 -6.99 0.84
N GLN A 117 1.98 -5.79 0.41
CA GLN A 117 1.58 -5.26 -0.89
C GLN A 117 2.81 -5.10 -1.77
N PHE A 118 2.75 -5.60 -2.99
CA PHE A 118 3.83 -5.50 -3.97
C PHE A 118 3.29 -5.49 -5.40
N TYR A 119 4.19 -5.35 -6.37
CA TYR A 119 3.84 -5.37 -7.79
C TYR A 119 4.52 -6.55 -8.49
N LEU A 120 3.78 -7.24 -9.36
CA LEU A 120 4.29 -8.29 -10.22
C LEU A 120 4.20 -7.88 -11.69
N LEU A 121 5.24 -8.21 -12.45
CA LEU A 121 5.29 -7.95 -13.88
C LEU A 121 5.13 -9.27 -14.64
N ARG A 122 4.05 -9.40 -15.42
CA ARG A 122 3.74 -10.61 -16.20
C ARG A 122 3.72 -11.89 -15.35
N PRO A 123 2.86 -11.99 -14.33
CA PRO A 123 2.65 -13.26 -13.66
C PRO A 123 2.13 -14.32 -14.64
N SER A 124 2.44 -15.59 -14.40
CA SER A 124 2.02 -16.74 -15.23
C SER A 124 0.51 -16.87 -15.35
N TRP A 125 -0.22 -16.46 -14.32
CA TRP A 125 -1.67 -16.50 -14.23
C TRP A 125 -2.36 -15.27 -14.85
N SER A 126 -1.63 -14.33 -15.48
CA SER A 126 -2.25 -13.19 -16.18
C SER A 126 -3.03 -13.65 -17.42
N ASP A 127 -4.26 -13.16 -17.60
CA ASP A 127 -5.03 -13.41 -18.81
C ASP A 127 -4.52 -12.55 -20.00
N PRO A 128 -4.08 -13.17 -21.11
CA PRO A 128 -3.65 -12.44 -22.30
C PRO A 128 -4.72 -11.49 -22.87
N ASP A 129 -5.99 -11.87 -22.82
CA ASP A 129 -7.08 -11.09 -23.38
C ASP A 129 -7.34 -9.82 -22.57
N GLU A 130 -7.23 -9.89 -21.23
CA GLU A 130 -7.29 -8.71 -20.36
C GLU A 130 -6.12 -7.76 -20.61
N VAL A 131 -4.92 -8.32 -20.77
CA VAL A 131 -3.71 -7.53 -21.05
C VAL A 131 -3.81 -6.80 -22.39
N ASP A 132 -4.35 -7.46 -23.41
CA ASP A 132 -4.51 -6.85 -24.73
C ASP A 132 -5.58 -5.75 -24.72
N GLN A 133 -6.69 -5.95 -24.00
CA GLN A 133 -7.68 -4.89 -23.76
C GLN A 133 -7.05 -3.68 -23.06
N ALA A 134 -6.28 -3.89 -21.98
CA ALA A 134 -5.61 -2.78 -21.29
C ALA A 134 -4.57 -2.06 -22.16
N ARG A 135 -3.95 -2.76 -23.11
CA ARG A 135 -3.05 -2.14 -24.11
C ARG A 135 -3.81 -1.27 -25.09
N GLU A 136 -4.96 -1.72 -25.57
CA GLU A 136 -5.82 -0.95 -26.46
C GLU A 136 -6.32 0.32 -25.75
N ASP A 137 -6.85 0.19 -24.54
CA ASP A 137 -7.29 1.32 -23.71
C ASP A 137 -6.18 2.35 -23.48
N LEU A 138 -4.96 1.88 -23.19
CA LEU A 138 -3.81 2.77 -23.01
C LEU A 138 -3.44 3.49 -24.33
N GLN A 139 -3.54 2.82 -25.47
CA GLN A 139 -3.28 3.43 -26.78
C GLN A 139 -4.31 4.50 -27.12
N GLU A 140 -5.59 4.27 -26.82
CA GLU A 140 -6.66 5.25 -26.99
C GLU A 140 -6.42 6.49 -26.11
N ARG A 141 -6.18 6.29 -24.80
CA ARG A 141 -5.86 7.38 -23.86
C ARG A 141 -4.67 8.21 -24.30
N MET A 142 -3.63 7.57 -24.85
CA MET A 142 -2.44 8.24 -25.36
C MET A 142 -2.71 9.00 -26.67
N GLN A 143 -3.63 8.54 -27.51
CA GLN A 143 -4.06 9.26 -28.71
C GLN A 143 -4.87 10.50 -28.33
N ASP A 144 -5.86 10.36 -27.47
CA ASP A 144 -6.68 11.47 -26.98
C ASP A 144 -5.80 12.57 -26.36
N PHE A 145 -4.83 12.19 -25.51
CA PHE A 145 -3.90 13.14 -24.92
C PHE A 145 -3.05 13.88 -25.97
N ARG A 146 -2.63 13.20 -27.04
CA ARG A 146 -1.86 13.81 -28.13
C ARG A 146 -2.70 14.79 -28.94
N ASP A 147 -3.94 14.42 -29.24
CA ASP A 147 -4.87 15.26 -30.00
C ASP A 147 -5.21 16.53 -29.19
N ASP A 148 -5.50 16.40 -27.91
CA ASP A 148 -5.73 17.54 -26.99
C ASP A 148 -4.53 18.50 -26.94
N GLN A 149 -3.31 17.96 -26.89
CA GLN A 149 -2.11 18.80 -26.96
C GLN A 149 -2.00 19.49 -28.31
N GLN A 150 -2.18 18.77 -29.43
CA GLN A 150 -2.07 19.32 -30.77
C GLN A 150 -3.08 20.46 -31.02
N PHE A 151 -4.33 20.29 -30.59
CA PHE A 151 -5.37 21.32 -30.66
C PHE A 151 -5.12 22.49 -29.69
N GLY A 152 -4.54 22.25 -28.52
CA GLY A 152 -4.21 23.30 -27.54
C GLY A 152 -3.18 24.33 -28.03
N TRP A 153 -2.30 23.94 -28.96
CA TRP A 153 -1.34 24.87 -29.60
C TRP A 153 -1.98 25.69 -30.74
N GLU A 154 -3.06 25.21 -31.34
CA GLU A 154 -3.72 25.86 -32.48
C GLU A 154 -4.56 27.08 -32.04
N TYR A 155 -5.11 27.07 -30.82
CA TYR A 155 -5.90 28.19 -30.27
C TYR A 155 -5.07 29.35 -29.70
N LYS A 156 -3.76 29.17 -29.46
CA LYS A 156 -2.87 30.24 -28.97
C LYS A 156 -2.13 30.98 -30.08
N GLY A 157 -2.42 30.67 -31.35
CA GLY A 157 -1.78 31.23 -32.53
C GLY A 157 -2.59 32.26 -33.33
N LEU A 158 -3.76 32.70 -32.83
CA LEU A 158 -4.59 33.75 -33.46
C LEU A 158 -4.62 35.02 -32.63
#